data_AF-A0A9Q1QUD4-F1
#
_entry.id   AF-A0A9Q1QUD4-F1
#
_cell.length_a   1.000
_cell.length_b   1.000
_cell.length_c   1.000
_cell.angle_alpha   90.00
_cell.angle_beta   90.00
_cell.angle_gamma   90.00
#
_symmetry.space_group_name_H-M   'P 1'
#
loop_
_entity.id
_entity.type
_entity.pdbx_description
1 polymer ?
#
loop_
_entity_poly.entity_id
_entity_poly.type
_entity_poly.pdbx_seq_one_letter_code
_entity_poly.pdbx_strand_id
1 'polypeptide(L)'
;MFTAKPNASNAWKGIVENAWNLREGVRTEVGNGKRTLFWYHNWATAQPLSSNELQLGDENEDQMVWSGSSHGNFSLKSAIAIIRKEAENERDSFWDFVWQRNLPQRINFFLWLAAHERLMTNANRFARGLALSAACTICDSTEETTLHLLRDCSLARSVWRSLVPHPEQAMFFARPLRN
;
A
#
# COMPACT_ATOMS: atom_id res chain seq x y z
N MET A 1 17.92 -11.71 7.18
CA MET A 1 16.93 -11.02 6.32
C MET A 1 15.62 -11.75 6.50
N PHE A 2 14.54 -11.10 6.98
CA PHE A 2 13.24 -11.76 7.07
C PHE A 2 12.70 -11.89 5.66
N THR A 3 12.87 -13.06 5.03
CA THR A 3 12.23 -13.36 3.76
C THR A 3 11.04 -14.25 4.05
N ALA A 4 9.87 -13.86 3.55
CA ALA A 4 8.70 -14.70 3.65
C ALA A 4 8.95 -15.97 2.83
N LYS A 5 8.72 -17.14 3.43
CA LYS A 5 8.71 -18.40 2.67
C LYS A 5 7.61 -18.33 1.59
N PRO A 6 7.78 -18.99 0.43
CA PRO A 6 6.80 -18.92 -0.67
C PRO A 6 5.36 -19.24 -0.24
N ASN A 7 5.24 -20.22 0.67
CA ASN A 7 3.96 -20.74 1.17
C ASN A 7 3.50 -20.09 2.48
N ALA A 8 4.06 -18.94 2.87
CA ALA A 8 3.60 -18.23 4.06
C ALA A 8 2.18 -17.69 3.88
N SER A 9 1.45 -17.53 4.99
CA SER A 9 0.14 -16.90 4.98
C SER A 9 0.22 -15.45 4.50
N ASN A 10 -0.87 -14.94 3.92
CA ASN A 10 -0.94 -13.54 3.49
C ASN A 10 -0.71 -12.56 4.66
N ALA A 11 -1.14 -12.94 5.87
CA ALA A 11 -0.86 -12.18 7.07
C ALA A 11 0.66 -12.10 7.37
N TRP A 12 1.37 -13.22 7.28
CA TRP A 12 2.82 -13.23 7.50
C TRP A 12 3.59 -12.50 6.39
N LYS A 13 3.14 -12.64 5.13
CA LYS A 13 3.69 -11.88 4.01
C LYS A 13 3.56 -10.38 4.26
N GLY A 14 2.37 -9.92 4.66
CA GLY A 14 2.14 -8.53 5.03
C GLY A 14 2.98 -8.06 6.22
N ILE A 15 3.17 -8.89 7.26
CA ILE A 15 4.06 -8.57 8.38
C ILE A 15 5.50 -8.42 7.91
N VAL A 16 6.01 -9.32 7.08
CA VAL A 16 7.39 -9.26 6.56
C VAL A 16 7.59 -8.07 5.63
N GLU A 17 6.62 -7.81 4.73
CA GLU A 17 6.60 -6.66 3.82
C GLU A 17 6.56 -5.32 4.56
N ASN A 18 6.01 -5.27 5.78
CA ASN A 18 5.95 -4.05 6.58
C ASN A 18 6.96 -4.05 7.74
N ALA A 19 7.75 -5.11 7.91
CA ALA A 19 8.74 -5.21 8.97
C ALA A 19 9.86 -4.18 8.81
N TRP A 20 10.10 -3.69 7.58
CA TRP A 20 11.05 -2.60 7.34
C TRP A 20 10.56 -1.27 7.92
N ASN A 21 9.26 -0.97 7.86
CA ASN A 21 8.66 0.22 8.48
C ASN A 21 8.88 0.24 9.99
N LEU A 22 8.88 -0.93 10.63
CA LEU A 22 9.20 -1.06 12.05
C LEU A 22 10.70 -0.92 12.32
N ARG A 23 11.57 -1.30 11.38
CA ARG A 23 13.04 -1.15 11.53
C ARG A 23 13.49 0.30 11.58
N GLU A 24 12.80 1.24 10.91
CA GLU A 24 13.01 2.68 11.08
C GLU A 24 12.94 3.09 12.57
N GLY A 25 12.02 2.44 13.30
CA GLY A 25 11.80 2.66 14.73
C GLY A 25 12.75 1.88 15.65
N VAL A 26 13.42 0.83 15.17
CA VAL A 26 14.30 -0.01 16.01
C VAL A 26 15.74 0.46 15.86
N ARG A 27 16.38 0.77 16.99
CA ARG A 27 17.80 1.11 17.09
C ARG A 27 18.49 0.13 18.02
N THR A 28 19.81 -0.02 17.87
CA THR A 28 20.62 -0.79 18.83
C THR A 28 21.42 0.17 19.69
N GLU A 29 21.27 0.04 21.00
CA GLU A 29 22.19 0.61 21.97
C GLU A 29 23.30 -0.42 22.20
N VAL A 30 24.53 -0.02 21.89
CA VAL A 30 25.68 -0.91 21.87
C VAL A 30 26.33 -0.92 23.25
N GLY A 31 26.35 -2.09 23.88
CA GLY A 31 27.09 -2.34 25.10
C GLY A 31 28.43 -3.00 24.76
N ASN A 32 28.54 -4.30 25.06
CA ASN A 32 29.75 -5.08 24.74
C ASN A 32 29.98 -5.37 23.24
N GLY A 33 29.04 -5.01 22.37
CA GLY A 33 29.19 -5.08 20.91
C GLY A 33 29.19 -6.49 20.32
N LYS A 34 29.02 -7.55 21.12
CA LYS A 34 29.09 -8.95 20.65
C LYS A 34 27.93 -9.33 19.73
N ARG A 35 26.79 -8.66 19.82
CA ARG A 35 25.59 -8.92 19.01
C ARG A 35 25.34 -7.85 17.94
N THR A 36 26.19 -6.83 17.89
CA THR A 36 26.02 -5.69 17.01
C THR A 36 26.57 -6.00 15.62
N LEU A 37 25.69 -6.02 14.62
CA LEU A 37 26.09 -6.04 13.22
C LEU A 37 26.42 -4.61 12.80
N PHE A 38 27.67 -4.22 13.09
CA PHE A 38 28.22 -2.86 12.99
C PHE A 38 27.81 -2.10 11.71
N TRP A 39 27.77 -2.78 10.57
CA TRP A 39 27.46 -2.17 9.26
C TRP A 39 25.98 -2.18 8.86
N TYR A 40 25.12 -2.88 9.60
CA TYR A 40 23.75 -3.21 9.16
C TYR A 40 22.65 -2.73 10.11
N HIS A 41 23.01 -2.10 11.24
CA HIS A 41 22.05 -1.58 12.21
C HIS A 41 21.91 -0.05 12.10
N ASN A 42 20.68 0.45 12.27
CA ASN A 42 20.41 1.88 12.40
C ASN A 42 20.76 2.32 13.83
N TRP A 43 21.68 3.27 13.97
CA TRP A 43 22.28 3.65 15.25
C TRP A 43 21.45 4.70 16.02
N ALA A 44 21.57 4.71 17.36
CA ALA A 44 20.90 5.64 18.28
C ALA A 44 21.56 7.03 18.40
N THR A 45 22.36 7.47 17.43
CA THR A 45 23.00 8.79 17.44
C THR A 45 22.48 9.68 16.32
N ALA A 46 22.47 11.00 16.54
CA ALA A 46 22.09 11.99 15.51
C ALA A 46 23.19 12.21 14.45
N GLN A 47 24.36 11.57 14.61
CA GLN A 47 25.51 11.63 13.70
C GLN A 47 26.25 10.28 13.66
N PRO A 48 26.97 9.98 12.57
CA PRO A 48 27.80 8.77 12.48
C PRO A 48 28.89 8.73 13.56
N LEU A 49 29.22 7.53 14.02
CA LEU A 49 30.18 7.27 15.11
C LEU A 49 31.63 7.66 14.82
N SER A 50 31.95 8.08 13.60
CA SER A 50 33.23 8.73 13.29
C SER A 50 33.48 10.01 14.09
N SER A 51 32.45 10.52 14.77
CA SER A 51 32.43 11.81 15.45
C SER A 51 32.58 11.71 16.98
N ASN A 52 32.56 10.50 17.56
CA ASN A 52 32.52 10.28 19.01
C ASN A 52 33.66 9.35 19.49
N GLU A 53 34.34 9.71 20.58
CA GLU A 53 35.28 8.82 21.28
C GLU A 53 34.53 7.69 22.00
N LEU A 54 34.70 6.46 21.55
CA LEU A 54 34.09 5.27 22.14
C LEU A 54 34.94 4.78 23.33
N GLN A 55 34.39 4.86 24.55
CA GLN A 55 34.96 4.16 25.70
C GLN A 55 34.49 2.70 25.67
N LEU A 56 35.39 1.78 25.30
CA LEU A 56 35.15 0.34 25.36
C LEU A 56 35.38 -0.14 26.80
N GLY A 57 34.30 -0.44 27.52
CA GLY A 57 34.44 -0.95 28.88
C GLY A 57 33.15 -1.07 29.68
N ASP A 58 32.10 -1.65 29.11
CA ASP A 58 30.90 -1.99 29.91
C ASP A 58 30.50 -3.45 29.68
N GLU A 59 30.26 -4.22 30.75
CA GLU A 59 29.84 -5.63 30.67
C GLU A 59 28.40 -5.79 30.15
N ASN A 60 27.68 -4.68 30.05
CA ASN A 60 26.29 -4.62 29.67
C ASN A 60 26.05 -5.19 28.25
N GLU A 61 25.02 -6.01 28.10
CA GLU A 61 24.64 -6.59 26.81
C GLU A 61 24.01 -5.54 25.89
N ASP A 62 24.24 -5.66 24.58
CA ASP A 62 23.57 -4.87 23.54
C ASP A 62 22.03 -4.91 23.69
N GLN A 63 21.38 -3.74 23.69
CA GLN A 63 19.93 -3.61 23.85
C GLN A 63 19.26 -3.10 22.57
N MET A 64 18.07 -3.64 22.27
CA MET A 64 17.20 -3.07 21.23
C MET A 64 16.36 -1.96 21.84
N VAL A 65 16.48 -0.76 21.27
CA VAL A 65 15.83 0.46 21.74
C VAL A 65 14.89 0.98 20.67
N TRP A 66 13.72 1.46 21.08
CA TRP A 66 12.70 2.00 20.20
C TRP A 66 12.80 3.53 20.11
N SER A 67 13.08 4.05 18.91
CA SER A 67 13.26 5.48 18.64
C SER A 67 11.95 6.28 18.64
N GLY A 68 10.80 5.61 18.56
CA GLY A 68 9.49 6.26 18.66
C GLY A 68 9.06 6.60 20.09
N SER A 69 9.93 6.45 21.09
CA SER A 69 9.67 6.81 22.49
C SER A 69 10.89 7.47 23.09
N SER A 70 10.69 8.50 23.92
CA SER A 70 11.77 9.19 24.63
C SER A 70 12.51 8.29 25.63
N HIS A 71 11.87 7.21 26.07
CA HIS A 71 12.43 6.25 27.04
C HIS A 71 12.98 4.99 26.38
N GLY A 72 13.02 4.93 25.04
CA GLY A 72 13.53 3.75 24.35
C GLY A 72 12.64 2.51 24.39
N ASN A 73 11.52 2.56 25.11
CA ASN A 73 10.57 1.45 25.20
C ASN A 73 9.65 1.38 23.99
N PHE A 74 9.47 0.17 23.47
CA PHE A 74 8.50 -0.10 22.42
C PHE A 74 7.09 0.18 22.92
N SER A 75 6.29 0.88 22.10
CA SER A 75 4.86 0.96 22.31
C SER A 75 4.15 0.80 20.97
N LEU A 76 3.05 0.05 20.98
CA LEU A 76 2.22 -0.12 19.79
C LEU A 76 1.73 1.24 19.25
N LYS A 77 1.45 2.19 20.16
CA LYS A 77 1.00 3.54 19.82
C LYS A 77 2.04 4.28 18.96
N SER A 78 3.31 4.29 19.38
CA SER A 78 4.36 4.98 18.61
C SER A 78 4.78 4.22 17.35
N ALA A 79 4.73 2.88 17.36
CA ALA A 79 4.89 2.08 16.14
C ALA A 79 3.83 2.41 15.07
N ILE A 80 2.56 2.46 15.46
CA ILE A 80 1.47 2.84 14.55
C ILE A 80 1.65 4.28 14.06
N ALA A 81 2.13 5.20 14.90
CA ALA A 81 2.36 6.59 14.50
C ALA A 81 3.45 6.72 13.42
N ILE A 82 4.55 5.96 13.53
CA ILE A 82 5.61 5.93 12.51
C ILE A 82 5.06 5.36 11.19
N ILE A 83 4.36 4.23 11.25
CA ILE A 83 3.75 3.60 10.05
C ILE A 83 2.77 4.55 9.37
N ARG A 84 1.94 5.25 10.15
CA ARG A 84 0.99 6.23 9.62
C ARG A 84 1.69 7.40 8.94
N LYS A 85 2.77 7.92 9.53
CA LYS A 85 3.54 9.01 8.94
C LYS A 85 4.14 8.62 7.60
N GLU A 86 4.60 7.38 7.45
CA GLU A 86 5.12 6.87 6.18
C GLU A 86 4.00 6.71 5.14
N ALA A 87 2.86 6.12 5.55
CA ALA A 87 1.67 6.03 4.69
C ALA A 87 1.12 7.41 4.29
N GLU A 88 1.32 8.43 5.11
CA GLU A 88 0.95 9.81 4.81
C GLU A 88 1.82 10.45 3.71
N ASN A 89 3.06 9.99 3.54
CA ASN A 89 3.95 10.41 2.46
C ASN A 89 3.57 9.77 1.10
N GLU A 90 2.94 8.60 1.14
CA GLU A 90 2.42 7.87 -0.03
C GLU A 90 0.93 8.13 -0.30
N ARG A 91 0.39 9.27 0.16
CA ARG A 91 -1.03 9.60 0.00
C ARG A 91 -1.42 9.75 -1.47
N ASP A 92 -2.13 8.75 -1.98
CA ASP A 92 -2.79 8.81 -3.28
C ASP A 92 -4.08 9.64 -3.19
N SER A 93 -4.04 10.83 -3.80
CA SER A 93 -5.16 11.78 -3.88
C SER A 93 -6.47 11.19 -4.44
N PHE A 94 -6.39 10.07 -5.16
CA PHE A 94 -7.56 9.32 -5.60
C PHE A 94 -8.38 8.79 -4.42
N TRP A 95 -7.72 8.25 -3.39
CA TRP A 95 -8.40 7.70 -2.23
C TRP A 95 -8.99 8.78 -1.34
N ASP A 96 -8.38 9.95 -1.31
CA ASP A 96 -8.97 11.14 -0.72
C ASP A 96 -10.31 11.46 -1.40
N PHE A 97 -10.37 11.47 -2.73
CA PHE A 97 -11.65 11.65 -3.43
C PHE A 97 -12.68 10.55 -3.08
N VAL A 98 -12.28 9.28 -3.05
CA VAL A 98 -13.20 8.16 -2.76
C VAL A 98 -13.73 8.21 -1.33
N TRP A 99 -12.91 8.59 -0.35
CA TRP A 99 -13.26 8.48 1.08
C TRP A 99 -13.63 9.80 1.76
N GLN A 100 -13.26 10.96 1.20
CA GLN A 100 -13.59 12.27 1.80
C GLN A 100 -14.98 12.80 1.42
N ARG A 101 -15.58 12.30 0.33
CA ARG A 101 -16.91 12.78 -0.09
C ARG A 101 -17.99 12.18 0.82
N ASN A 102 -19.01 12.98 1.15
CA ASN A 102 -20.26 12.56 1.82
C ASN A 102 -21.13 11.63 0.95
N LEU A 103 -20.50 10.71 0.23
CA LEU A 103 -21.17 9.67 -0.52
C LEU A 103 -21.63 8.57 0.43
N PRO A 104 -22.78 7.94 0.16
CA PRO A 104 -23.17 6.73 0.86
C PRO A 104 -22.07 5.66 0.79
N GLN A 105 -21.81 4.95 1.89
CA GLN A 105 -20.72 3.97 1.95
C GLN A 105 -20.78 2.90 0.85
N ARG A 106 -21.98 2.52 0.39
CA ARG A 106 -22.15 1.59 -0.74
C ARG A 106 -21.46 2.08 -2.02
N ILE A 107 -21.43 3.39 -2.25
CA ILE A 107 -20.79 4.00 -3.42
C ILE A 107 -19.28 3.98 -3.22
N ASN A 108 -18.77 4.36 -2.04
CA ASN A 108 -17.34 4.34 -1.76
C ASN A 108 -16.77 2.92 -1.88
N PHE A 109 -17.50 1.92 -1.36
CA PHE A 109 -17.12 0.52 -1.49
C PHE A 109 -17.12 0.05 -2.95
N PHE A 110 -18.13 0.45 -3.73
CA PHE A 110 -18.17 0.16 -5.16
C PHE A 110 -16.99 0.79 -5.92
N LEU A 111 -16.68 2.07 -5.68
CA LEU A 111 -15.54 2.77 -6.27
C LEU A 111 -14.22 2.10 -5.87
N TRP A 112 -14.09 1.67 -4.62
CA TRP A 112 -12.93 0.92 -4.15
C TRP A 112 -12.79 -0.42 -4.88
N LEU A 113 -13.87 -1.18 -5.07
CA LEU A 113 -13.84 -2.41 -5.86
C LEU A 113 -13.46 -2.14 -7.32
N ALA A 114 -14.00 -1.09 -7.93
CA ALA A 114 -13.71 -0.73 -9.30
C ALA A 114 -12.22 -0.35 -9.48
N ALA A 115 -11.69 0.50 -8.60
CA ALA A 115 -10.30 0.95 -8.65
C ALA A 115 -9.27 -0.18 -8.44
N HIS A 116 -9.66 -1.25 -7.75
CA HIS A 116 -8.83 -2.43 -7.54
C HIS A 116 -9.08 -3.56 -8.55
N GLU A 117 -9.86 -3.33 -9.61
CA GLU A 117 -10.24 -4.36 -10.59
C GLU A 117 -10.88 -5.60 -9.94
N ARG A 118 -11.74 -5.37 -8.93
CA ARG A 118 -12.41 -6.43 -8.13
C ARG A 118 -13.89 -6.60 -8.44
N LEU A 119 -14.41 -5.90 -9.43
CA LEU A 119 -15.77 -6.15 -9.92
C LEU A 119 -15.84 -7.52 -10.61
N MET A 120 -16.99 -8.18 -10.54
CA MET A 120 -17.21 -9.49 -11.19
C MET A 120 -17.49 -9.35 -12.68
N THR A 121 -16.60 -8.67 -13.42
CA THR A 121 -16.68 -8.56 -14.88
C THR A 121 -16.37 -9.90 -15.55
N ASN A 122 -16.76 -10.09 -16.81
CA ASN A 122 -16.44 -11.34 -17.50
C ASN A 122 -14.93 -11.58 -17.63
N ALA A 123 -14.11 -10.53 -17.77
CA ALA A 123 -12.65 -10.67 -17.71
C ALA A 123 -12.18 -11.27 -16.38
N ASN A 124 -12.64 -10.74 -15.25
CA ASN A 124 -12.27 -11.24 -13.92
C ASN A 124 -12.86 -12.63 -13.63
N ARG A 125 -14.06 -12.92 -14.13
CA ARG A 125 -14.66 -14.25 -14.04
C ARG A 125 -13.87 -15.28 -14.83
N PHE A 126 -13.48 -14.94 -16.06
CA PHE A 126 -12.69 -15.82 -16.93
C PHE A 126 -11.31 -16.09 -16.31
N ALA A 127 -10.61 -15.05 -15.83
CA ALA A 127 -9.32 -15.19 -15.15
C ALA A 127 -9.39 -16.08 -13.89
N ARG A 128 -10.56 -16.17 -13.24
CA ARG A 128 -10.80 -17.02 -12.08
C ARG A 128 -11.37 -18.40 -12.43
N GLY A 129 -11.53 -18.73 -13.71
CA GLY A 129 -12.15 -19.99 -14.16
C GLY A 129 -13.65 -20.09 -13.88
N LEU A 130 -14.34 -18.97 -13.64
CA LEU A 130 -15.77 -18.88 -13.33
C LEU A 130 -16.63 -18.54 -14.57
N ALA A 131 -16.01 -18.32 -15.72
CA ALA A 131 -16.67 -18.09 -17.01
C ALA A 131 -15.87 -18.74 -18.14
N LEU A 132 -16.56 -19.07 -19.23
CA LEU A 132 -15.97 -19.67 -20.43
C LEU A 132 -15.36 -18.64 -21.39
N SER A 133 -15.73 -17.36 -21.23
CA SER A 133 -15.28 -16.26 -22.08
C SER A 133 -15.17 -14.97 -21.26
N ALA A 134 -14.22 -14.12 -21.64
CA ALA A 134 -14.05 -12.78 -21.10
C ALA A 134 -14.90 -11.72 -21.85
N ALA A 135 -15.56 -12.10 -22.95
CA ALA A 135 -16.29 -11.19 -23.82
C ALA A 135 -17.47 -10.52 -23.12
N CYS A 136 -17.79 -9.29 -23.56
CA CYS A 136 -18.97 -8.57 -23.07
C CYS A 136 -20.22 -9.08 -23.78
N THR A 137 -21.24 -9.49 -23.03
CA THR A 137 -22.51 -10.01 -23.58
C THR A 137 -23.44 -8.91 -24.10
N ILE A 138 -23.10 -7.64 -23.89
CA ILE A 138 -23.93 -6.48 -24.26
C ILE A 138 -23.53 -5.92 -25.64
N CYS A 139 -22.23 -5.90 -25.93
CA CYS A 139 -21.70 -5.29 -27.14
C CYS A 139 -20.76 -6.20 -27.94
N ASP A 140 -20.63 -7.46 -27.52
CA ASP A 140 -19.78 -8.49 -28.14
C ASP A 140 -18.30 -8.08 -28.28
N SER A 141 -17.86 -7.13 -27.46
CA SER A 141 -16.44 -6.79 -27.31
C SER A 141 -15.65 -8.01 -26.82
N THR A 142 -14.41 -8.12 -27.27
CA THR A 142 -13.51 -9.25 -26.96
C THR A 142 -13.29 -9.43 -25.46
N GLU A 143 -13.31 -8.33 -24.70
CA GLU A 143 -13.11 -8.36 -23.25
C GLU A 143 -13.98 -7.33 -22.52
N GLU A 144 -14.61 -7.78 -21.43
CA GLU A 144 -15.35 -6.96 -20.48
C GLU A 144 -14.48 -6.67 -19.25
N THR A 145 -13.68 -5.60 -19.33
CA THR A 145 -12.93 -5.06 -18.19
C THR A 145 -13.81 -4.15 -17.32
N THR A 146 -13.33 -3.73 -16.16
CA THR A 146 -14.04 -2.73 -15.32
C THR A 146 -14.27 -1.43 -16.08
N LEU A 147 -13.25 -0.94 -16.79
CA LEU A 147 -13.35 0.27 -17.61
C LEU A 147 -14.35 0.09 -18.76
N HIS A 148 -14.35 -1.08 -19.40
CA HIS A 148 -15.34 -1.41 -20.41
C HIS A 148 -16.75 -1.38 -19.84
N LEU A 149 -17.00 -2.13 -18.78
CA LEU A 149 -18.32 -2.24 -18.16
C LEU A 149 -18.87 -0.88 -17.70
N LEU A 150 -18.02 -0.02 -17.13
CA LEU A 150 -18.44 1.26 -16.56
C LEU A 150 -18.45 2.41 -17.56
N ARG A 151 -17.74 2.33 -18.69
CA ARG A 151 -17.60 3.45 -19.63
C ARG A 151 -17.68 3.08 -21.10
N ASP A 152 -16.91 2.09 -21.55
CA ASP A 152 -16.69 1.87 -22.99
C ASP A 152 -17.69 0.94 -23.65
N CYS A 153 -18.42 0.14 -22.86
CA CYS A 153 -19.53 -0.68 -23.30
C CYS A 153 -20.58 0.21 -23.98
N SER A 154 -21.19 -0.28 -25.07
CA SER A 154 -22.21 0.46 -25.83
C SER A 154 -23.33 1.03 -24.94
N LEU A 155 -23.78 0.24 -23.96
CA LEU A 155 -24.78 0.66 -22.99
C LEU A 155 -24.28 1.80 -22.10
N ALA A 156 -23.14 1.64 -21.42
CA ALA A 156 -22.58 2.67 -20.55
C ALA A 156 -22.24 3.95 -21.33
N ARG A 157 -21.65 3.80 -22.52
CA ARG A 157 -21.28 4.91 -23.41
C ARG A 157 -22.49 5.75 -23.81
N SER A 158 -23.67 5.15 -23.99
CA SER A 158 -24.90 5.89 -24.28
C SER A 158 -25.29 6.84 -23.14
N VAL A 159 -25.18 6.37 -21.90
CA VAL A 159 -25.44 7.17 -20.69
C VAL A 159 -24.43 8.31 -20.59
N TRP A 160 -23.15 8.02 -20.74
CA TRP A 160 -22.10 9.05 -20.65
C TRP A 160 -22.20 10.11 -21.72
N ARG A 161 -22.60 9.76 -22.95
CA ARG A 161 -22.85 10.76 -24.01
C ARG A 161 -23.98 11.74 -23.68
N SER A 162 -24.92 11.35 -22.83
CA SER A 162 -26.00 12.24 -22.36
C SER A 162 -25.59 13.15 -21.20
N LEU A 163 -24.57 12.74 -20.43
CA LEU A 163 -24.10 13.47 -19.24
C LEU A 163 -22.87 14.35 -19.52
N VAL A 164 -21.97 13.90 -20.38
CA VAL A 164 -20.71 14.58 -20.71
C VAL A 164 -20.91 15.53 -21.88
N PRO A 165 -20.62 16.83 -21.74
CA PRO A 165 -20.71 17.78 -22.83
C PRO A 165 -19.89 17.35 -24.04
N HIS A 166 -20.43 17.53 -25.25
CA HIS A 166 -19.78 17.12 -26.50
C HIS A 166 -18.29 17.49 -26.63
N PRO A 167 -17.82 18.71 -26.28
CA PRO A 167 -16.40 19.05 -26.40
C PRO A 167 -15.48 18.22 -25.48
N GLU A 168 -15.99 17.67 -24.38
CA GLU A 168 -15.21 16.91 -23.40
C GLU A 168 -15.23 15.40 -23.65
N GLN A 169 -16.14 14.92 -24.50
CA GLN A 169 -16.34 13.47 -24.71
C GLN A 169 -15.07 12.78 -25.21
N ALA A 170 -14.34 13.37 -26.16
CA ALA A 170 -13.12 12.79 -26.69
C ALA A 170 -12.08 12.54 -25.58
N MET A 171 -11.88 13.52 -24.71
CA MET A 171 -10.96 13.40 -23.58
C MET A 171 -11.47 12.41 -22.52
N PHE A 172 -12.78 12.42 -22.24
CA PHE A 172 -13.39 11.53 -21.26
C PHE A 172 -13.22 10.05 -21.62
N PHE A 173 -13.44 9.68 -22.89
CA PHE A 173 -13.30 8.29 -23.35
C PHE A 173 -11.85 7.87 -23.59
N ALA A 174 -10.90 8.80 -23.70
CA ALA A 174 -9.49 8.49 -23.90
C ALA A 174 -8.72 8.21 -22.60
N ARG A 175 -9.21 8.65 -21.44
CA ARG A 175 -8.50 8.49 -20.15
C ARG A 175 -8.53 7.04 -19.63
N PRO A 176 -7.54 6.58 -18.85
CA PRO A 176 -7.68 5.32 -18.11
C PRO A 176 -8.59 5.53 -16.88
N LEU A 177 -9.06 4.44 -16.26
CA LEU A 177 -9.85 4.51 -15.01
C LEU A 177 -9.01 5.05 -13.84
N ARG A 178 -7.71 4.70 -13.84
CA ARG A 178 -6.70 5.11 -12.87
C ARG A 178 -5.41 5.41 -13.64
N ASN A 179 -4.72 6.49 -13.27
CA ASN A 179 -3.40 6.82 -13.80
C ASN A 179 -2.32 5.92 -13.19
#